data_AF-A0A381WLZ1-F1
#
_entry.id   AF-A0A381WLZ1-F1
#
_cell.length_a   1.000
_cell.length_b   1.000
_cell.length_c   1.000
_cell.angle_alpha   90.00
_cell.angle_beta   90.00
_cell.angle_gamma   90.00
#
_symmetry.space_group_name_H-M   'P 1'
#
loop_
_entity.id
_entity.type
_entity.pdbx_description
1 polymer ?
#
loop_
_entity_poly.entity_id
_entity_poly.type
_entity_poly.pdbx_seq_one_letter_code
_entity_poly.pdbx_strand_id
1 'polypeptide(L)' 'MMQKRKSNKNPLLVTGPHRSGTTWVGKILSAAPCTGYIHEPFNIANNRYYFTKEFDHWFLYINDRNEHQYYSSIKKT' A
#
# COMPACT_ATOMS: atom_id res chain seq x y z
N MET A 1 -24.64 13.43 -17.13
CA MET A 1 -24.62 11.95 -17.12
C MET A 1 -23.18 11.50 -16.86
N MET A 2 -22.84 11.13 -15.62
CA MET A 2 -21.49 10.69 -15.25
C MET A 2 -21.34 9.21 -15.60
N GLN A 3 -20.52 8.92 -16.61
CA GLN A 3 -20.19 7.54 -16.97
C GLN A 3 -19.48 6.85 -15.79
N LYS A 4 -20.04 5.74 -15.32
CA LYS A 4 -19.45 4.89 -14.27
C LYS A 4 -18.22 4.18 -14.86
N ARG A 5 -17.04 4.80 -14.72
CA ARG A 5 -15.77 4.21 -15.18
C ARG A 5 -15.56 2.87 -14.45
N LYS A 6 -15.26 1.82 -15.22
CA LYS A 6 -14.86 0.51 -14.70
C LYS A 6 -13.72 0.75 -13.70
N SER A 7 -13.94 0.41 -12.42
CA SER A 7 -12.90 0.43 -11.39
C SER A 7 -11.82 -0.56 -11.85
N ASN A 8 -10.74 -0.04 -12.41
CA ASN A 8 -9.57 -0.85 -12.69
C ASN A 8 -8.91 -1.09 -11.33
N LYS A 9 -9.09 -2.29 -10.77
CA LYS A 9 -8.58 -2.68 -9.44
C LYS A 9 -7.07 -2.92 -9.46
N ASN A 10 -6.32 -2.06 -10.14
CA ASN A 10 -4.87 -2.18 -10.24
C ASN A 10 -4.26 -1.27 -9.17
N PRO A 11 -3.90 -1.80 -7.98
CA PRO A 11 -3.24 -1.01 -6.97
C PRO A 11 -1.88 -0.51 -7.49
N LEU A 12 -1.54 0.73 -7.14
CA LEU A 12 -0.23 1.32 -7.41
C LEU A 12 0.57 1.32 -6.11
N LEU A 13 1.69 0.60 -6.09
CA LEU A 13 2.64 0.64 -4.98
C LEU A 13 3.75 1.63 -5.29
N VAL A 14 3.80 2.73 -4.54
CA VAL A 14 4.91 3.69 -4.58
C VAL A 14 5.89 3.30 -3.47
N THR A 15 7.11 2.92 -3.84
CA THR A 15 8.16 2.46 -2.93
C THR A 15 9.49 3.14 -3.22
N GLY A 16 10.37 3.16 -2.22
CA GLY A 16 11.69 3.78 -2.28
C GLY A 16 12.34 3.87 -0.90
N PRO A 17 13.64 4.18 -0.82
CA PRO A 17 14.32 4.37 0.46
C PRO A 17 13.76 5.60 1.19
N HIS A 18 14.08 5.72 2.49
CA HIS A 18 13.70 6.90 3.27
C HIS A 18 14.10 8.20 2.59
N ARG A 19 13.20 9.19 2.65
CA ARG A 19 13.41 10.56 2.13
C ARG A 19 13.60 10.65 0.62
N SER A 20 13.24 9.62 -0.14
CA SER A 20 13.27 9.62 -1.62
C SER A 20 12.08 10.33 -2.30
N GLY A 21 11.18 10.95 -1.52
CA GLY A 21 10.03 11.69 -2.05
C GLY A 21 8.79 10.85 -2.35
N THR A 22 8.75 9.58 -1.96
CA THR A 22 7.59 8.67 -2.15
C THR A 22 6.28 9.25 -1.60
N THR A 23 6.31 9.93 -0.45
CA THR A 23 5.13 10.61 0.12
C THR A 23 4.59 11.71 -0.80
N TRP A 24 5.46 12.51 -1.41
CA TRP A 24 5.05 13.56 -2.34
C TRP A 24 4.44 12.94 -3.60
N VAL A 25 5.12 11.95 -4.20
CA VAL A 25 4.64 11.24 -5.39
C VAL A 25 3.26 10.61 -5.13
N GLY A 26 3.08 9.91 -4.01
CA GLY A 26 1.80 9.30 -3.65
C GLY A 26 0.66 10.33 -3.52
N LYS A 27 0.94 11.49 -2.92
CA LYS A 27 -0.02 12.59 -2.82
C LYS A 27 -0.38 13.18 -4.19
N ILE A 28 0.60 13.41 -5.06
CA ILE A 28 0.35 13.91 -6.42
C ILE A 28 -0.50 12.92 -7.22
N LEU A 29 -0.19 11.62 -7.18
CA LEU A 29 -0.99 10.60 -7.86
C LEU A 29 -2.42 10.54 -7.33
N SER A 30 -2.61 10.72 -6.01
CA SER A 30 -3.94 10.71 -5.39
C SER A 30 -4.83 11.89 -5.76
N ALA A 31 -4.28 12.95 -6.35
CA ALA A 31 -5.07 14.06 -6.87
C ALA A 31 -5.92 13.67 -8.10
N ALA A 32 -5.61 12.53 -8.75
CA ALA A 32 -6.40 12.05 -9.88
C ALA A 32 -7.79 11.56 -9.42
N PRO A 33 -8.87 11.84 -10.19
CA PRO A 33 -10.21 11.39 -9.86
C PRO A 33 -10.28 9.87 -9.66
N CYS A 34 -11.11 9.45 -8.70
CA CYS A 34 -11.34 8.04 -8.35
C CYS A 34 -10.09 7.28 -7.84
N THR A 35 -9.10 8.00 -7.29
CA THR A 35 -7.90 7.41 -6.68
C THR A 35 -7.98 7.48 -5.17
N GLY A 36 -7.74 6.35 -4.49
CA GLY A 36 -7.57 6.30 -3.03
C GLY A 36 -6.09 6.40 -2.66
N TYR A 37 -5.79 7.01 -1.51
CA TYR A 37 -4.43 7.12 -0.99
C TYR A 37 -4.30 6.39 0.35
N ILE A 38 -3.30 5.53 0.46
CA ILE A 38 -2.92 4.88 1.72
C ILE A 38 -1.53 5.40 2.09
N HIS A 39 -1.42 6.04 3.25
CA HIS A 39 -0.16 6.57 3.75
C HIS A 39 0.61 5.50 4.53
N GLU A 40 1.80 5.14 4.03
CA GLU A 40 2.71 4.17 4.65
C GLU A 40 2.01 2.86 5.10
N PRO A 41 1.48 2.06 4.15
CA PRO A 41 0.68 0.87 4.45
C PRO A 41 1.41 -0.16 5.34
N PHE A 42 2.73 -0.26 5.21
CA PHE A 42 3.55 -1.23 5.93
C PHE A 42 4.13 -0.69 7.25
N ASN A 43 3.72 0.50 7.69
CA ASN A 43 4.11 1.06 8.97
C ASN A 43 3.39 0.30 10.11
N ILE A 44 4.14 -0.10 11.15
CA ILE A 44 3.62 -0.88 12.28
C ILE A 44 2.46 -0.15 12.99
N ALA A 45 2.51 1.18 13.06
CA ALA A 45 1.47 1.98 13.72
C ALA A 45 0.16 2.05 12.90
N ASN A 46 0.23 1.89 11.57
CA ASN A 46 -0.90 2.12 10.66
C ASN A 46 -1.46 0.83 10.04
N ASN A 47 -0.72 -0.28 10.12
CA ASN A 47 -1.06 -1.54 9.43
C ASN A 47 -2.50 -2.02 9.73
N ARG A 48 -2.95 -1.93 10.98
CA ARG A 48 -4.21 -2.54 11.44
C ARG A 48 -5.45 -2.04 10.69
N TYR A 49 -5.37 -0.86 10.08
CA TYR A 49 -6.47 -0.29 9.29
C TYR A 49 -6.55 -0.84 7.86
N TYR A 50 -5.46 -1.41 7.34
CA TYR A 50 -5.33 -1.78 5.92
C TYR A 50 -5.08 -3.27 5.70
N PHE A 51 -4.49 -3.96 6.67
CA PHE A 51 -4.15 -5.38 6.57
C PHE A 51 -4.73 -6.19 7.72
N THR A 52 -4.98 -7.47 7.44
CA THR A 52 -5.45 -8.45 8.45
C THR A 52 -4.33 -8.95 9.36
N LYS A 53 -3.07 -8.77 8.98
CA LYS A 53 -1.90 -9.19 9.74
C LYS A 53 -0.97 -8.01 9.98
N GLU A 54 -0.55 -7.85 11.23
CA GLU A 54 0.40 -6.81 11.67
C GLU A 54 1.83 -7.10 11.18
N PHE A 55 2.59 -6.04 10.90
CA PHE A 55 4.03 -6.15 10.68
C PHE A 55 4.74 -6.02 12.02
N ASP A 56 5.60 -6.98 12.33
CA ASP A 56 6.26 -7.07 13.65
C ASP A 56 7.46 -6.11 13.79
N HIS A 57 8.00 -5.63 12.66
CA HIS A 57 9.24 -4.86 12.60
C HIS A 57 9.16 -3.69 11.63
N TRP A 58 9.90 -2.63 11.97
CA TRP A 58 10.10 -1.49 11.07
C TRP A 58 11.00 -1.95 9.94
N PHE A 59 10.62 -1.69 8.69
CA PHE A 59 11.38 -2.10 7.49
C PHE A 59 11.60 -3.61 7.42
N LEU A 60 10.55 -4.39 7.73
CA LEU A 60 10.59 -5.84 7.63
C LEU A 60 11.08 -6.29 6.24
N TYR A 61 12.18 -7.04 6.24
CA TYR A 61 12.71 -7.65 5.03
C TYR A 61 11.97 -8.95 4.71
N ILE A 62 11.28 -8.98 3.57
CA ILE A 62 10.57 -10.16 3.08
C ILE A 62 11.52 -11.01 2.21
N ASN A 63 11.51 -12.32 2.45
CA ASN A 63 12.25 -13.32 1.69
C ASN A 63 11.45 -14.63 1.65
N ASP A 64 11.94 -15.60 0.88
CA ASP A 64 11.28 -16.91 0.66
C ASP A 64 10.93 -17.65 1.96
N ARG A 65 11.66 -17.40 3.06
CA ARG A 65 11.41 -18.07 4.35
C ARG A 65 10.26 -17.45 5.13
N ASN A 66 9.93 -16.18 4.92
CA ASN A 66 8.90 -15.47 5.69
C ASN A 66 7.72 -14.95 4.87
N GLU A 67 7.80 -14.90 3.54
CA GLU A 67 6.75 -14.30 2.70
C GLU A 67 5.37 -14.96 2.88
N HIS A 68 5.34 -16.28 3.09
CA HIS A 68 4.12 -17.06 3.30
C HIS A 68 3.30 -16.55 4.48
N GLN A 69 3.96 -15.92 5.44
CA GLN A 69 3.34 -15.36 6.62
C GLN A 69 2.50 -14.11 6.32
N TYR A 70 2.79 -13.37 5.25
CA TYR A 70 2.18 -12.07 4.94
C TYR A 70 1.40 -12.06 3.61
N TYR A 71 1.74 -12.96 2.68
CA TYR A 71 1.19 -12.99 1.32
C TYR A 71 -0.35 -12.99 1.27
N SER A 72 -0.98 -13.86 2.06
CA SER A 72 -2.45 -14.01 2.09
C SER A 72 -3.17 -12.75 2.56
N SER A 73 -2.55 -11.96 3.43
CA SER A 73 -3.10 -10.70 3.94
C SER A 73 -2.97 -9.58 2.92
N ILE A 74 -1.86 -9.52 2.19
CA ILE A 74 -1.60 -8.48 1.18
C ILE A 74 -2.39 -8.73 -0.11
N LYS A 75 -2.53 -9.99 -0.55
CA LYS A 75 -3.24 -10.36 -1.80
C LYS A 75 -4.74 -9.98 -1.80
N LYS A 76 -5.33 -9.81 -0.62
CA LYS A 76 -6.76 -9.52 -0.45
C LYS A 76 -7.09 -8.03 -0.39
N THR A 77 -6.09 -7.16 -0.36
CA THR A 77 -6.20 -5.69 -0.35
C THR A 77 -6.35 -5.15 -1.76
#